data_AF-A0A6H2CYX3-F1
#
_entry.id   AF-A0A6H2CYX3-F1
#
_cell.length_a   1.000
_cell.length_b   1.000
_cell.length_c   1.000
_cell.angle_alpha   90.00
_cell.angle_beta   90.00
_cell.angle_gamma   90.00
#
_symmetry.space_group_name_H-M   'P 1'
#
loop_
_entity.id
_entity.type
_entity.pdbx_description
1 polymer ?
#
loop_
_entity_poly.entity_id
_entity_poly.type
_entity_poly.pdbx_seq_one_letter_code
_entity_poly.pdbx_strand_id
1 'polypeptide(L)'
;MSLREELIRISQIYPQYQNQPIETGFAPAKEMRELSGNIFPDLIRNDVGYHFRGSPTLNKWPRLPWLGIFHPTMEKKASVGLYVVFSFSEDMERVYLILTQGVTKLFDELGAAANPLLKQRANYLQNKIGNTKAAFNTSESTQDAGNKYINSSILWRSYDIVELPSEKKLTQDLNDILDIYTNIVPAFHDLITNGFPQNVRQKDKKKYLEKRAKATHRTYEGRNRPIVKEVKRQLKAKCRACGIDFSKIYGKFGKGYIEAHHLVPYSSYNENEGVSVTVDDFTVLCPNCHRMVHKLYKDNKAVPLTPELLKNNMHAGALDKLNRIFTNFKKIKV
;
A
#
# COMPACT_ATOMS: atom_id res chain seq x y z
N MET A 1 -4.81 -23.88 38.90
CA MET A 1 -3.78 -24.42 37.99
C MET A 1 -3.00 -23.23 37.45
N SER A 2 -1.68 -23.30 37.46
CA SER A 2 -0.80 -22.22 36.99
C SER A 2 -0.72 -22.17 35.47
N LEU A 3 -0.29 -21.04 34.90
CA LEU A 3 -0.05 -20.93 33.45
C LEU A 3 0.98 -21.96 32.99
N ARG A 4 2.06 -22.11 33.75
CA ARG A 4 3.15 -23.03 33.45
C ARG A 4 2.67 -24.48 33.37
N GLU A 5 1.92 -24.93 34.38
CA GLU A 5 1.36 -26.29 34.42
C GLU A 5 0.46 -26.54 33.23
N GLU A 6 -0.34 -25.54 32.84
CA GLU A 6 -1.24 -25.68 31.71
C GLU A 6 -0.52 -25.76 30.37
N LEU A 7 0.50 -24.92 30.15
CA LEU A 7 1.28 -24.97 28.91
C LEU A 7 1.97 -26.34 28.75
N ILE A 8 2.50 -26.90 29.84
CA ILE A 8 3.06 -28.27 29.86
C ILE A 8 1.97 -29.29 29.56
N ARG A 9 0.84 -29.19 30.25
CA ARG A 9 -0.27 -30.13 30.08
C ARG A 9 -0.78 -30.16 28.65
N ILE A 10 -0.98 -29.00 28.02
CA ILE A 10 -1.39 -28.90 26.61
C ILE A 10 -0.36 -29.57 25.70
N SER A 11 0.94 -29.35 25.92
CA SER A 11 2.00 -29.96 25.11
C SER A 11 1.96 -31.50 25.13
N GLN A 12 1.55 -32.10 26.25
CA GLN A 12 1.48 -33.54 26.43
C GLN A 12 0.18 -34.16 25.89
N ILE A 13 -0.93 -33.42 26.06
CA ILE A 13 -2.28 -33.88 25.71
C ILE A 13 -2.50 -33.75 24.20
N TYR A 14 -2.12 -32.63 23.57
CA TYR A 14 -2.48 -32.34 22.18
C TYR A 14 -2.08 -33.42 21.15
N PRO A 15 -0.84 -33.97 21.17
CA PRO A 15 -0.42 -34.98 20.20
C PRO A 15 -1.29 -36.23 20.20
N GLN A 16 -1.91 -36.56 21.34
CA GLN A 16 -2.75 -37.75 21.50
C GLN A 16 -4.07 -37.63 20.73
N TYR A 17 -4.53 -36.41 20.46
CA TYR A 17 -5.84 -36.13 19.87
C TYR A 17 -5.78 -35.60 18.44
N GLN A 18 -4.62 -35.15 17.96
CA GLN A 18 -4.49 -34.49 16.65
C GLN A 18 -4.98 -35.37 15.47
N ASN A 19 -4.97 -36.69 15.63
CA ASN A 19 -5.43 -37.66 14.64
C ASN A 19 -6.86 -38.17 14.87
N GLN A 20 -7.56 -37.67 15.91
CA GLN A 20 -8.91 -38.12 16.26
C GLN A 20 -9.99 -37.22 15.63
N PRO A 21 -11.18 -37.75 15.28
CA PRO A 21 -12.29 -36.94 14.79
C PRO A 21 -12.73 -35.88 15.82
N ILE A 22 -12.97 -34.64 15.36
CA ILE A 22 -13.66 -33.65 16.18
C ILE A 22 -15.16 -33.83 15.97
N GLU A 23 -15.76 -34.75 16.70
CA GLU A 23 -17.22 -34.78 16.82
C GLU A 23 -17.68 -33.58 17.67
N THR A 24 -18.87 -33.04 17.38
CA THR A 24 -19.46 -31.94 18.15
C THR A 24 -19.65 -32.36 19.60
N GLY A 25 -18.69 -32.04 20.45
CA GLY A 25 -18.70 -32.41 21.87
C GLY A 25 -17.57 -33.31 22.33
N PHE A 26 -16.56 -33.60 21.49
CA PHE A 26 -15.38 -34.34 21.94
C PHE A 26 -14.75 -33.65 23.16
N ALA A 27 -14.69 -34.35 24.29
CA ALA A 27 -14.39 -33.75 25.59
C ALA A 27 -13.06 -32.96 25.61
N PRO A 28 -11.94 -33.48 25.07
CA PRO A 28 -10.68 -32.73 24.97
C PRO A 28 -10.76 -31.44 24.13
N ALA A 29 -11.53 -31.45 23.04
CA ALA A 29 -11.69 -30.26 22.20
C ALA A 29 -12.54 -29.18 22.90
N LYS A 30 -13.58 -29.59 23.64
CA LYS A 30 -14.37 -28.69 24.49
C LYS A 30 -13.51 -28.14 25.63
N GLU A 31 -12.75 -29.02 26.28
CA GLU A 31 -11.88 -28.67 27.38
C GLU A 31 -10.82 -27.64 26.97
N MET A 32 -10.10 -27.82 25.86
CA MET A 32 -9.12 -26.82 25.39
C MET A 32 -9.74 -25.44 25.09
N ARG A 33 -10.99 -25.39 24.64
CA ARG A 33 -11.70 -24.12 24.45
C ARG A 33 -12.02 -23.46 25.79
N GLU A 34 -12.53 -24.25 26.73
CA GLU A 34 -12.95 -23.79 28.07
C GLU A 34 -11.76 -23.46 28.98
N LEU A 35 -10.62 -24.14 28.82
CA LEU A 35 -9.38 -23.94 29.58
C LEU A 35 -8.89 -22.49 29.51
N SER A 36 -8.93 -21.90 28.31
CA SER A 36 -8.60 -20.48 28.14
C SER A 36 -9.51 -19.56 28.98
N GLY A 37 -10.79 -19.91 29.15
CA GLY A 37 -11.74 -19.14 29.94
C GLY A 37 -11.54 -19.26 31.45
N ASN A 38 -10.89 -20.32 31.93
CA ASN A 38 -10.73 -20.59 33.36
C ASN A 38 -9.38 -20.12 33.92
N ILE A 39 -8.31 -20.13 33.12
CA ILE A 39 -6.95 -19.89 33.62
C ILE A 39 -6.54 -18.42 33.51
N PHE A 40 -6.88 -17.76 32.40
CA PHE A 40 -6.43 -16.38 32.17
C PHE A 40 -7.06 -15.30 33.07
N PRO A 41 -8.34 -15.38 33.49
CA PRO A 41 -8.93 -14.35 34.34
C PRO A 41 -8.19 -14.10 35.65
N ASP A 42 -7.60 -15.15 36.24
CA ASP A 42 -6.88 -15.05 37.52
C ASP A 42 -5.43 -14.54 37.36
N LEU A 43 -4.88 -14.62 36.14
CA LEU A 43 -3.48 -14.30 35.83
C LEU A 43 -3.29 -12.88 35.28
N ILE A 44 -4.36 -12.29 34.76
CA ILE A 44 -4.34 -10.99 34.07
C ILE A 44 -4.88 -9.92 35.02
N ARG A 45 -4.21 -8.77 35.07
CA ARG A 45 -4.73 -7.60 35.80
C ARG A 45 -6.07 -7.19 35.19
N ASN A 46 -7.13 -7.35 35.99
CA ASN A 46 -8.50 -7.64 35.51
C ASN A 46 -9.36 -6.40 35.22
N ASP A 47 -8.79 -5.30 34.71
CA ASP A 47 -9.51 -4.04 34.44
C ASP A 47 -9.98 -3.88 32.98
N VAL A 48 -9.33 -4.57 32.03
CA VAL A 48 -9.63 -4.45 30.59
C VAL A 48 -10.79 -5.34 30.13
N GLY A 49 -11.10 -6.45 30.81
CA GLY A 49 -12.20 -7.35 30.42
C GLY A 49 -11.93 -8.19 29.16
N TYR A 50 -10.75 -8.81 29.08
CA TYR A 50 -10.33 -9.67 27.97
C TYR A 50 -11.26 -10.88 27.73
N HIS A 51 -11.33 -11.30 26.47
CA HIS A 51 -12.02 -12.53 26.06
C HIS A 51 -11.01 -13.60 25.67
N PHE A 52 -11.29 -14.85 26.04
CA PHE A 52 -10.38 -15.97 25.85
C PHE A 52 -10.97 -17.01 24.91
N ARG A 53 -10.13 -17.59 24.04
CA ARG A 53 -10.51 -18.70 23.17
C ARG A 53 -9.35 -19.66 22.95
N GLY A 54 -9.59 -20.96 23.04
CA GLY A 54 -8.64 -21.99 22.63
C GLY A 54 -9.01 -22.62 21.29
N SER A 55 -8.00 -23.14 20.59
CA SER A 55 -8.17 -24.16 19.55
C SER A 55 -8.33 -25.56 20.21
N PRO A 56 -8.95 -26.55 19.55
CA PRO A 56 -9.32 -26.61 18.13
C PRO A 56 -10.67 -25.94 17.78
N THR A 57 -10.82 -25.54 16.52
CA THR A 57 -12.12 -25.13 15.95
C THR A 57 -13.05 -26.34 15.84
N LEU A 58 -14.33 -26.12 15.49
CA LEU A 58 -15.33 -27.20 15.49
C LEU A 58 -15.03 -28.35 14.52
N ASN A 59 -14.21 -28.13 13.48
CA ASN A 59 -14.13 -29.05 12.34
C ASN A 59 -12.74 -29.67 12.09
N LYS A 60 -11.68 -29.22 12.78
CA LYS A 60 -10.31 -29.74 12.55
C LYS A 60 -9.35 -29.41 13.70
N TRP A 61 -8.45 -30.35 14.02
CA TRP A 61 -7.27 -30.10 14.84
C TRP A 61 -6.25 -29.27 14.04
N PRO A 62 -5.97 -28.01 14.40
CA PRO A 62 -4.93 -27.25 13.72
C PRO A 62 -3.56 -27.89 13.93
N ARG A 63 -2.67 -27.79 12.93
CA ARG A 63 -1.28 -28.20 13.10
C ARG A 63 -0.54 -27.43 14.19
N LEU A 64 -0.95 -26.19 14.42
CA LEU A 64 -0.38 -25.29 15.43
C LEU A 64 -1.51 -24.95 16.41
N PRO A 65 -1.62 -25.64 17.57
CA PRO A 65 -2.61 -25.28 18.56
C PRO A 65 -2.32 -23.93 19.18
N TRP A 66 -3.38 -23.27 19.64
CA TRP A 66 -3.26 -21.94 20.18
C TRP A 66 -4.30 -21.61 21.27
N LEU A 67 -3.92 -20.68 22.16
CA LEU A 67 -4.77 -20.03 23.14
C LEU A 67 -4.74 -18.51 22.90
N GLY A 68 -5.86 -17.94 22.49
CA GLY A 68 -5.99 -16.54 22.10
C GLY A 68 -6.64 -15.69 23.18
N ILE A 69 -6.14 -14.46 23.30
CA ILE A 69 -6.57 -13.43 24.24
C ILE A 69 -6.95 -12.18 23.42
N PHE A 70 -8.21 -11.77 23.53
CA PHE A 70 -8.82 -10.75 22.68
C PHE A 70 -9.31 -9.57 23.53
N HIS A 71 -8.87 -8.36 23.18
CA HIS A 71 -9.35 -7.11 23.78
C HIS A 71 -10.84 -6.92 23.49
N PRO A 72 -11.67 -6.41 24.43
CA PRO A 72 -13.12 -6.32 24.25
C PRO A 72 -13.56 -5.42 23.08
N THR A 73 -12.76 -4.41 22.74
CA THR A 73 -13.00 -3.50 21.61
C THR A 73 -12.49 -4.04 20.27
N MET A 74 -11.77 -5.17 20.28
CA MET A 74 -11.31 -5.83 19.06
C MET A 74 -12.32 -6.89 18.62
N GLU A 75 -12.35 -7.19 17.33
CA GLU A 75 -13.15 -8.29 16.81
C GLU A 75 -12.78 -9.60 17.52
N LYS A 76 -13.79 -10.33 18.02
CA LYS A 76 -13.60 -11.56 18.81
C LYS A 76 -13.08 -12.75 17.97
N LYS A 77 -12.61 -12.53 16.75
CA LYS A 77 -12.20 -13.56 15.80
C LYS A 77 -10.75 -13.33 15.37
N ALA A 78 -9.91 -14.37 15.46
CA ALA A 78 -8.52 -14.35 15.01
C ALA A 78 -8.33 -14.03 13.50
N SER A 79 -9.42 -14.04 12.72
CA SER A 79 -9.45 -13.75 11.28
C SER A 79 -9.35 -12.26 10.95
N VAL A 80 -9.76 -11.39 11.87
CA VAL A 80 -9.85 -9.94 11.66
C VAL A 80 -9.56 -9.28 13.00
N GLY A 81 -8.43 -8.59 13.15
CA GLY A 81 -8.13 -7.83 14.36
C GLY A 81 -6.78 -8.11 14.97
N LEU A 82 -6.46 -7.40 16.04
CA LEU A 82 -5.22 -7.54 16.79
C LEU A 82 -5.49 -8.42 18.02
N TYR A 83 -4.61 -9.36 18.37
CA TYR A 83 -4.77 -10.22 19.53
C TYR A 83 -3.44 -10.77 20.04
N VAL A 84 -3.42 -11.19 21.30
CA VAL A 84 -2.32 -11.94 21.90
C VAL A 84 -2.65 -13.43 21.83
N VAL A 85 -1.65 -14.26 21.56
CA VAL A 85 -1.84 -15.70 21.42
C VAL A 85 -0.64 -16.47 21.96
N PHE A 86 -0.90 -17.54 22.72
CA PHE A 86 0.05 -18.62 22.88
C PHE A 86 -0.13 -19.58 21.71
N SER A 87 0.89 -19.76 20.87
CA SER A 87 0.88 -20.70 19.74
C SER A 87 1.95 -21.76 19.98
N PHE A 88 1.62 -23.03 19.86
CA PHE A 88 2.61 -24.10 19.97
C PHE A 88 3.24 -24.42 18.60
N SER A 89 4.45 -24.96 18.60
CA SER A 89 5.06 -25.61 17.44
C SER A 89 4.33 -26.92 17.09
N GLU A 90 4.54 -27.42 15.87
CA GLU A 90 3.88 -28.65 15.39
C GLU A 90 4.33 -29.90 16.17
N ASP A 91 5.59 -29.92 16.62
CA ASP A 91 6.16 -30.95 17.50
C ASP A 91 5.79 -30.78 18.98
N MET A 92 5.07 -29.70 19.34
CA MET A 92 4.73 -29.32 20.72
C MET A 92 5.94 -29.10 21.64
N GLU A 93 7.16 -28.99 21.12
CA GLU A 93 8.37 -28.76 21.92
C GLU A 93 8.54 -27.29 22.32
N ARG A 94 7.86 -26.37 21.62
CA ARG A 94 7.91 -24.93 21.87
C ARG A 94 6.54 -24.31 21.97
N VAL A 95 6.45 -23.25 22.76
CA VAL A 95 5.32 -22.34 22.80
C VAL A 95 5.77 -20.91 22.61
N TYR A 96 5.03 -20.17 21.79
CA TYR A 96 5.29 -18.79 21.42
C TYR A 96 4.20 -17.90 22.02
N LEU A 97 4.59 -16.87 22.77
CA LEU A 97 3.73 -15.78 23.17
C LEU A 97 3.83 -14.67 22.12
N ILE A 98 2.74 -14.40 21.40
CA ILE A 98 2.76 -13.56 20.19
C ILE A 98 1.67 -12.48 20.29
N LEU A 99 2.04 -11.23 20.03
CA LEU A 99 1.11 -10.16 19.64
C LEU A 99 1.04 -10.12 18.11
N THR A 100 -0.12 -10.47 17.56
CA THR A 100 -0.29 -10.63 16.10
C THR A 100 -1.55 -9.96 15.60
N GLN A 101 -1.60 -9.77 14.28
CA GLN A 101 -2.76 -9.29 13.55
C GLN A 101 -3.41 -10.43 12.74
N GLY A 102 -4.73 -10.40 12.62
CA GLY A 102 -5.53 -11.35 11.88
C GLY A 102 -5.21 -11.29 10.39
N VAL A 103 -4.99 -12.46 9.80
CA VAL A 103 -4.49 -12.59 8.43
C VAL A 103 -5.57 -13.06 7.45
N THR A 104 -6.55 -13.85 7.90
CA THR A 104 -7.49 -14.57 7.04
C THR A 104 -8.21 -13.66 6.06
N LYS A 105 -8.90 -12.63 6.55
CA LYS A 105 -9.65 -11.70 5.69
C LYS A 105 -8.75 -10.99 4.69
N LEU A 106 -7.52 -10.63 5.11
CA LEU A 106 -6.59 -9.94 4.24
C LEU A 106 -6.06 -10.85 3.11
N PHE A 107 -5.84 -12.14 3.41
CA PHE A 107 -5.50 -13.12 2.39
C PHE A 107 -6.67 -13.45 1.47
N ASP A 108 -7.90 -13.51 1.99
CA ASP A 108 -9.11 -13.69 1.18
C ASP A 108 -9.29 -12.53 0.18
N GLU A 109 -8.96 -11.31 0.59
CA GLU A 109 -9.08 -10.11 -0.25
C GLU A 109 -7.89 -9.88 -1.20
N LEU A 110 -6.66 -10.12 -0.74
CA LEU A 110 -5.42 -9.71 -1.44
C LEU A 110 -4.51 -10.88 -1.87
N GLY A 111 -4.80 -12.10 -1.45
CA GLY A 111 -3.93 -13.26 -1.69
C GLY A 111 -2.50 -13.01 -1.19
N ALA A 112 -1.50 -13.35 -2.00
CA ALA A 112 -0.09 -13.20 -1.64
C ALA A 112 0.33 -11.73 -1.36
N ALA A 113 -0.41 -10.75 -1.89
CA ALA A 113 -0.15 -9.33 -1.65
C ALA A 113 -0.49 -8.88 -0.21
N ALA A 114 -1.13 -9.75 0.59
CA ALA A 114 -1.33 -9.53 2.02
C ALA A 114 0.01 -9.45 2.78
N ASN A 115 1.03 -10.23 2.40
CA ASN A 115 2.30 -10.33 3.13
C ASN A 115 3.04 -8.99 3.29
N PRO A 116 3.30 -8.22 2.21
CA PRO A 116 3.93 -6.90 2.35
C PRO A 116 3.16 -5.95 3.25
N LEU A 117 1.83 -5.98 3.17
CA LEU A 117 0.97 -5.11 3.97
C LEU A 117 0.99 -5.50 5.46
N LEU A 118 0.92 -6.80 5.78
CA LEU A 118 1.06 -7.31 7.15
C LEU A 118 2.39 -6.90 7.77
N LYS A 119 3.49 -7.04 7.01
CA LYS A 119 4.81 -6.61 7.43
C LYS A 119 4.88 -5.09 7.65
N GLN A 120 4.32 -4.30 6.73
CA GLN A 120 4.27 -2.85 6.88
C GLN A 120 3.47 -2.42 8.11
N ARG A 121 2.34 -3.08 8.39
CA ARG A 121 1.52 -2.84 9.59
C ARG A 121 2.28 -3.21 10.86
N ALA A 122 2.94 -4.37 10.87
CA ALA A 122 3.76 -4.80 12.00
C ALA A 122 4.86 -3.78 12.32
N ASN A 123 5.61 -3.33 11.31
CA ASN A 123 6.67 -2.33 11.47
C ASN A 123 6.12 -0.99 11.97
N TYR A 124 4.96 -0.55 11.48
CA TYR A 124 4.32 0.67 11.96
C TYR A 124 3.96 0.58 13.44
N LEU A 125 3.35 -0.53 13.86
CA LEU A 125 2.96 -0.74 15.26
C LEU A 125 4.18 -0.89 16.16
N GLN A 126 5.22 -1.62 15.73
CA GLN A 126 6.50 -1.71 16.43
C GLN A 126 7.18 -0.36 16.65
N ASN A 127 7.02 0.60 15.72
CA ASN A 127 7.53 1.96 15.88
C ASN A 127 6.72 2.76 16.91
N LYS A 128 5.39 2.56 16.95
CA LYS A 128 4.51 3.17 17.95
C LYS A 128 4.73 2.62 19.35
N ILE A 129 5.07 1.34 19.49
CA ILE A 129 5.41 0.70 20.77
C ILE A 129 6.72 1.26 21.36
N GLY A 130 7.66 1.68 20.51
CA GLY A 130 8.91 2.30 20.96
C GLY A 130 9.81 1.33 21.73
N ASN A 131 10.46 1.79 22.79
CA ASN A 131 11.46 1.02 23.55
C ASN A 131 10.84 -0.08 24.44
N THR A 132 9.55 -0.01 24.74
CA THR A 132 8.84 -1.01 25.57
C THR A 132 8.88 -2.41 24.94
N LYS A 133 9.18 -2.51 23.63
CA LYS A 133 9.36 -3.78 22.93
C LYS A 133 10.66 -4.52 23.24
N ALA A 134 11.63 -3.91 23.93
CA ALA A 134 12.98 -4.49 24.09
C ALA A 134 12.99 -5.88 24.76
N ALA A 135 11.94 -6.21 25.52
CA ALA A 135 11.77 -7.52 26.12
C ALA A 135 11.30 -8.60 25.11
N PHE A 136 10.88 -8.23 23.90
CA PHE A 136 10.29 -9.14 22.91
C PHE A 136 11.03 -9.07 21.57
N ASN A 137 11.01 -10.19 20.86
CA ASN A 137 11.52 -10.26 19.49
C ASN A 137 10.54 -9.58 18.52
N THR A 138 11.05 -9.14 17.38
CA THR A 138 10.24 -8.55 16.29
C THR A 138 10.25 -9.46 15.06
N SER A 139 9.38 -9.18 14.10
CA SER A 139 9.30 -9.96 12.84
C SER A 139 10.48 -9.76 11.89
N GLU A 140 11.37 -8.79 12.15
CA GLU A 140 12.59 -8.60 11.37
C GLU A 140 13.73 -9.54 11.80
N SER A 141 13.58 -10.26 12.92
CA SER A 141 14.66 -11.00 13.57
C SER A 141 14.65 -12.52 13.37
N THR A 142 14.00 -13.09 12.34
CA THR A 142 13.87 -14.56 12.24
C THR A 142 14.66 -15.26 11.13
N GLN A 143 15.55 -16.15 11.58
CA GLN A 143 15.94 -17.39 10.89
C GLN A 143 14.98 -18.56 11.19
N ASP A 144 13.99 -18.39 12.08
CA ASP A 144 13.11 -19.48 12.52
C ASP A 144 11.90 -19.63 11.60
N ALA A 145 12.00 -20.57 10.65
CA ALA A 145 11.06 -20.78 9.53
C ALA A 145 9.81 -21.62 9.88
N GLY A 146 9.68 -22.09 11.13
CA GLY A 146 8.67 -23.09 11.50
C GLY A 146 7.24 -22.56 11.64
N ASN A 147 7.04 -21.27 11.92
CA ASN A 147 5.70 -20.72 12.18
C ASN A 147 5.32 -19.63 11.17
N LYS A 148 4.42 -19.98 10.24
CA LYS A 148 3.88 -19.08 9.20
C LYS A 148 3.25 -17.78 9.76
N TYR A 149 2.88 -17.75 11.03
CA TYR A 149 2.30 -16.59 11.70
C TYR A 149 3.35 -15.59 12.23
N ILE A 150 4.64 -15.94 12.25
CA ILE A 150 5.74 -15.03 12.62
C ILE A 150 5.80 -13.83 11.66
N ASN A 151 5.53 -14.05 10.37
CA ASN A 151 5.56 -12.97 9.37
C ASN A 151 4.46 -11.91 9.60
N SER A 152 3.36 -12.27 10.29
CA SER A 152 2.30 -11.35 10.71
C SER A 152 2.48 -10.80 12.13
N SER A 153 3.49 -11.29 12.85
CA SER A 153 3.71 -10.96 14.26
C SER A 153 4.27 -9.55 14.42
N ILE A 154 3.75 -8.84 15.42
CA ILE A 154 4.22 -7.51 15.80
C ILE A 154 5.33 -7.67 16.83
N LEU A 155 5.09 -8.47 17.86
CA LEU A 155 6.05 -8.88 18.88
C LEU A 155 5.86 -10.35 19.21
N TRP A 156 6.94 -11.03 19.59
CA TRP A 156 6.85 -12.42 20.04
C TRP A 156 7.96 -12.78 21.02
N ARG A 157 7.75 -13.86 21.77
CA ARG A 157 8.78 -14.58 22.52
C ARG A 157 8.52 -16.08 22.44
N SER A 158 9.56 -16.89 22.34
CA SER A 158 9.49 -18.35 22.38
C SER A 158 9.95 -18.89 23.72
N TYR A 159 9.40 -20.05 24.10
CA TYR A 159 9.82 -20.83 25.25
C TYR A 159 9.89 -22.31 24.83
N ASP A 160 10.99 -22.97 25.15
CA ASP A 160 11.07 -24.43 25.06
C ASP A 160 10.26 -25.04 26.22
N ILE A 161 9.41 -26.03 25.93
CA ILE A 161 8.50 -26.62 26.92
C ILE A 161 9.28 -27.28 28.07
N VAL A 162 10.38 -27.95 27.74
CA VAL A 162 11.25 -28.65 28.70
C VAL A 162 11.98 -27.68 29.64
N GLU A 163 12.19 -26.43 29.21
CA GLU A 163 12.90 -25.39 29.96
C GLU A 163 11.98 -24.17 30.25
N LEU A 164 10.68 -24.43 30.42
CA LEU A 164 9.71 -23.37 30.69
C LEU A 164 10.12 -22.55 31.94
N PRO A 165 10.14 -21.20 31.84
CA PRO A 165 10.44 -20.32 32.97
C PRO A 165 9.51 -20.53 34.17
N SER A 166 9.84 -19.89 35.29
CA SER A 166 8.98 -19.89 36.46
C SER A 166 7.61 -19.26 36.16
N GLU A 167 6.58 -19.69 36.90
CA GLU A 167 5.23 -19.13 36.79
C GLU A 167 5.23 -17.61 36.88
N LYS A 168 5.99 -17.05 37.85
CA LYS A 168 6.15 -15.61 38.01
C LYS A 168 6.66 -14.92 36.75
N LYS A 169 7.61 -15.53 36.05
CA LYS A 169 8.18 -14.96 34.83
C LYS A 169 7.19 -15.04 33.67
N LEU A 170 6.52 -16.17 33.48
CA LEU A 170 5.50 -16.35 32.44
C LEU A 170 4.34 -15.36 32.63
N THR A 171 3.86 -15.20 33.86
CA THR A 171 2.79 -14.25 34.18
C THR A 171 3.25 -12.81 34.00
N GLN A 172 4.50 -12.47 34.34
CA GLN A 172 5.05 -11.14 34.04
C GLN A 172 5.09 -10.88 32.53
N ASP A 173 5.59 -11.83 31.74
CA ASP A 173 5.68 -11.70 30.28
C ASP A 173 4.31 -11.57 29.62
N LEU A 174 3.33 -12.32 30.12
CA LEU A 174 1.94 -12.21 29.70
C LEU A 174 1.38 -10.81 29.99
N ASN A 175 1.56 -10.30 31.22
CA ASN A 175 1.06 -8.98 31.57
C ASN A 175 1.78 -7.87 30.77
N ASP A 176 3.11 -7.97 30.57
CA ASP A 176 3.88 -7.00 29.78
C ASP A 176 3.38 -6.92 28.33
N ILE A 177 3.12 -8.05 27.68
CA ILE A 177 2.60 -8.04 26.30
C ILE A 177 1.15 -7.56 26.23
N LEU A 178 0.34 -7.82 27.27
CA LEU A 178 -1.04 -7.34 27.35
C LEU A 178 -1.10 -5.83 27.59
N ASP A 179 -0.20 -5.27 28.39
CA ASP A 179 -0.08 -3.81 28.56
C ASP A 179 0.27 -3.14 27.22
N ILE A 180 1.21 -3.73 26.45
CA ILE A 180 1.53 -3.27 25.10
C ILE A 180 0.31 -3.40 24.18
N TYR A 181 -0.41 -4.52 24.26
CA TYR A 181 -1.60 -4.78 23.46
C TYR A 181 -2.70 -3.74 23.71
N THR A 182 -3.06 -3.47 24.97
CA THR A 182 -4.03 -2.43 25.35
C THR A 182 -3.64 -1.08 24.78
N ASN A 183 -2.36 -0.70 24.92
CA ASN A 183 -1.87 0.60 24.50
C ASN A 183 -1.85 0.79 22.98
N ILE A 184 -1.65 -0.29 22.21
CA ILE A 184 -1.52 -0.21 20.75
C ILE A 184 -2.86 -0.40 20.01
N VAL A 185 -3.90 -0.88 20.69
CA VAL A 185 -5.26 -1.06 20.15
C VAL A 185 -5.79 0.19 19.41
N PRO A 186 -5.71 1.42 19.95
CA PRO A 186 -6.16 2.62 19.23
C PRO A 186 -5.38 2.90 17.95
N ALA A 187 -4.05 2.72 17.99
CA ALA A 187 -3.20 2.93 16.81
C ALA A 187 -3.46 1.89 15.72
N PHE A 188 -3.77 0.65 16.10
CA PHE A 188 -4.21 -0.38 15.17
C PHE A 188 -5.56 -0.05 14.55
N HIS A 189 -6.53 0.39 15.34
CA HIS A 189 -7.85 0.79 14.85
C HIS A 189 -7.77 1.94 13.85
N ASP A 190 -6.98 2.97 14.16
CA ASP A 190 -6.70 4.09 13.26
C ASP A 190 -6.04 3.59 11.95
N LEU A 191 -5.04 2.71 12.06
CA LEU A 191 -4.34 2.17 10.90
C LEU A 191 -5.25 1.39 9.93
N ILE A 192 -6.16 0.56 10.45
CA ILE A 192 -7.07 -0.23 9.60
C ILE A 192 -8.23 0.60 9.03
N THR A 193 -8.60 1.69 9.71
CA THR A 193 -9.73 2.56 9.31
C THR A 193 -9.28 3.65 8.36
N ASN A 194 -8.18 4.33 8.69
CA ASN A 194 -7.68 5.52 8.00
C ASN A 194 -6.43 5.24 7.14
N GLY A 195 -5.88 4.02 7.22
CA GLY A 195 -4.65 3.65 6.52
C GLY A 195 -3.39 4.12 7.27
N PHE A 196 -2.22 3.93 6.64
CA PHE A 196 -0.98 4.45 7.22
C PHE A 196 -1.05 5.98 7.29
N PRO A 197 -0.68 6.60 8.43
CA PRO A 197 -0.50 8.04 8.46
C PRO A 197 0.47 8.39 7.35
N GLN A 198 0.10 9.38 6.54
CA GLN A 198 0.94 9.92 5.50
C GLN A 198 2.17 10.55 6.16
N ASN A 199 3.18 9.74 6.48
CA ASN A 199 4.54 10.18 6.71
C ASN A 199 5.06 10.63 5.35
N VAL A 200 4.60 11.81 4.92
CA VAL A 200 5.43 12.65 4.08
C VAL A 200 6.70 12.80 4.89
N ARG A 201 7.75 12.05 4.56
CA ARG A 201 9.10 12.48 4.85
C ARG A 201 9.15 13.90 4.33
N GLN A 202 9.03 14.89 5.21
CA GLN A 202 9.48 16.23 4.91
C GLN A 202 11.01 16.12 4.82
N LYS A 203 11.51 15.55 3.71
CA LYS A 203 12.66 16.20 3.09
C LYS A 203 12.13 17.59 2.81
N ASP A 204 12.70 18.60 3.47
CA ASP A 204 12.34 20.01 3.39
C ASP A 204 11.57 20.28 2.09
N LYS A 205 10.24 20.27 2.18
CA LYS A 205 9.43 20.62 1.03
C LYS A 205 9.76 22.08 0.81
N LYS A 206 10.62 22.39 -0.18
CA LYS A 206 10.77 23.75 -0.69
C LYS A 206 9.34 24.27 -0.88
N LYS A 207 8.92 25.18 0.01
CA LYS A 207 7.62 25.85 -0.13
C LYS A 207 7.78 26.76 -1.34
N TYR A 208 7.26 26.30 -2.47
CA TYR A 208 7.11 27.16 -3.64
C TYR A 208 5.83 27.96 -3.44
N LEU A 209 5.98 29.27 -3.36
CA LEU A 209 4.85 30.19 -3.28
C LEU A 209 4.19 30.24 -4.66
N GLU A 210 3.17 29.42 -4.89
CA GLU A 210 2.34 29.54 -6.09
C GLU A 210 1.41 30.75 -5.93
N LYS A 211 1.84 31.90 -6.43
CA LYS A 211 0.89 32.98 -6.72
C LYS A 211 0.05 32.51 -7.90
N ARG A 212 -1.28 32.66 -7.80
CA ARG A 212 -2.20 32.49 -8.93
C ARG A 212 -1.75 33.44 -10.04
N ALA A 213 -0.96 32.93 -10.99
CA ALA A 213 -0.56 33.72 -12.14
C ALA A 213 -1.83 34.13 -12.87
N LYS A 214 -1.99 35.44 -13.13
CA LYS A 214 -3.09 35.95 -13.95
C LYS A 214 -3.11 35.14 -15.25
N ALA A 215 -4.28 34.64 -15.62
CA ALA A 215 -4.48 33.83 -16.81
C ALA A 215 -4.27 34.69 -18.08
N THR A 216 -3.02 34.86 -18.52
CA THR A 216 -2.64 35.83 -19.55
C THR A 216 -2.40 35.26 -20.95
N HIS A 217 -2.83 34.03 -21.27
CA HIS A 217 -2.80 33.57 -22.67
C HIS A 217 -3.94 32.61 -23.06
N ARG A 218 -4.19 31.58 -22.23
CA ARG A 218 -5.32 30.62 -22.43
C ARG A 218 -6.68 31.31 -22.57
N THR A 219 -6.85 32.45 -21.91
CA THR A 219 -8.08 33.23 -21.90
C THR A 219 -8.30 34.02 -23.20
N TYR A 220 -7.25 34.25 -24.00
CA TYR A 220 -7.30 35.03 -25.25
C TYR A 220 -7.41 34.14 -26.49
N GLU A 221 -6.66 33.04 -26.57
CA GLU A 221 -6.71 32.09 -27.70
C GLU A 221 -8.10 31.45 -27.91
N GLY A 222 -8.98 31.51 -26.92
CA GLY A 222 -10.35 30.98 -26.98
C GLY A 222 -11.46 32.00 -27.31
N ARG A 223 -11.16 33.29 -27.53
CA ARG A 223 -12.22 34.33 -27.61
C ARG A 223 -12.91 34.46 -28.96
N ASN A 224 -12.25 34.22 -30.08
CA ASN A 224 -12.91 34.23 -31.39
C ASN A 224 -13.39 32.81 -31.77
N ARG A 225 -14.47 32.38 -31.10
CA ARG A 225 -15.06 31.03 -31.30
C ARG A 225 -15.42 30.73 -32.77
N PRO A 226 -15.85 31.70 -33.60
CA PRO A 226 -16.05 31.50 -35.04
C PRO A 226 -14.79 31.06 -35.81
N ILE A 227 -13.68 31.83 -35.73
CA ILE A 227 -12.46 31.50 -36.49
C ILE A 227 -11.84 30.18 -36.02
N VAL A 228 -11.86 29.90 -34.71
CA VAL A 228 -11.35 28.63 -34.17
C VAL A 228 -12.14 27.42 -34.69
N LYS A 229 -13.47 27.54 -34.82
CA LYS A 229 -14.29 26.49 -35.43
C LYS A 229 -13.96 26.32 -36.91
N GLU A 230 -13.76 27.43 -37.62
CA GLU A 230 -13.41 27.41 -39.05
C GLU A 230 -12.05 26.76 -39.29
N VAL A 231 -11.02 27.15 -38.54
CA VAL A 231 -9.67 26.58 -38.58
C VAL A 231 -9.72 25.06 -38.34
N LYS A 232 -10.45 24.61 -37.32
CA LYS A 232 -10.58 23.17 -37.03
C LYS A 232 -11.27 22.40 -38.14
N ARG A 233 -12.25 23.01 -38.81
CA ARG A 233 -12.97 22.42 -39.96
C ARG A 233 -12.08 22.33 -41.19
N GLN A 234 -11.42 23.42 -41.57
CA GLN A 234 -10.58 23.47 -42.78
C GLN A 234 -9.31 22.62 -42.64
N LEU A 235 -8.70 22.57 -41.46
CA LEU A 235 -7.46 21.82 -41.21
C LEU A 235 -7.67 20.34 -40.79
N LYS A 236 -8.88 19.80 -40.99
CA LYS A 236 -9.22 18.37 -40.86
C LYS A 236 -8.92 17.72 -39.49
N ALA A 237 -8.88 18.50 -38.41
CA ALA A 237 -8.69 18.04 -37.03
C ALA A 237 -7.55 17.01 -36.78
N LYS A 238 -6.50 17.03 -37.61
CA LYS A 238 -5.31 16.17 -37.50
C LYS A 238 -4.12 17.03 -37.11
N CYS A 239 -3.39 16.63 -36.06
CA CYS A 239 -2.24 17.38 -35.57
C CYS A 239 -1.18 17.54 -36.65
N ARG A 240 -0.77 18.78 -36.94
CA ARG A 240 0.24 19.08 -37.97
C ARG A 240 1.66 18.68 -37.56
N ALA A 241 1.93 18.62 -36.25
CA ALA A 241 3.22 18.18 -35.74
C ALA A 241 3.34 16.64 -35.71
N CYS A 242 2.53 15.95 -34.89
CA CYS A 242 2.67 14.50 -34.69
C CYS A 242 1.74 13.63 -35.54
N GLY A 243 0.83 14.24 -36.32
CA GLY A 243 -0.07 13.50 -37.21
C GLY A 243 -1.24 12.79 -36.51
N ILE A 244 -1.39 12.91 -35.19
CA ILE A 244 -2.47 12.24 -34.46
C ILE A 244 -3.85 12.77 -34.91
N ASP A 245 -4.78 11.84 -35.08
CA ASP A 245 -6.20 12.09 -35.34
C ASP A 245 -7.00 11.40 -34.24
N PHE A 246 -7.56 12.20 -33.33
CA PHE A 246 -8.27 11.68 -32.17
C PHE A 246 -9.57 10.97 -32.54
N SER A 247 -10.17 11.26 -33.68
CA SER A 247 -11.38 10.56 -34.13
C SER A 247 -11.09 9.09 -34.47
N LYS A 248 -9.89 8.80 -34.96
CA LYS A 248 -9.44 7.42 -35.23
C LYS A 248 -9.14 6.62 -33.97
N ILE A 249 -8.76 7.30 -32.89
CA ILE A 249 -8.37 6.65 -31.63
C ILE A 249 -9.58 6.52 -30.68
N TYR A 250 -10.40 7.57 -30.58
CA TYR A 250 -11.47 7.69 -29.59
C TYR A 250 -12.87 7.75 -30.21
N GLY A 251 -13.00 7.49 -31.52
CA GLY A 251 -14.27 7.51 -32.22
C GLY A 251 -14.98 8.87 -32.12
N LYS A 252 -16.28 8.85 -31.82
CA LYS A 252 -17.11 10.07 -31.73
C LYS A 252 -16.62 11.09 -30.70
N PHE A 253 -15.97 10.64 -29.61
CA PHE A 253 -15.48 11.52 -28.55
C PHE A 253 -14.23 12.31 -28.97
N GLY A 254 -13.47 11.79 -29.93
CA GLY A 254 -12.29 12.47 -30.48
C GLY A 254 -12.60 13.40 -31.67
N LYS A 255 -13.84 13.42 -32.17
CA LYS A 255 -14.21 14.22 -33.35
C LYS A 255 -14.04 15.71 -33.07
N GLY A 256 -13.14 16.35 -33.82
CA GLY A 256 -12.84 17.79 -33.67
C GLY A 256 -12.05 18.14 -32.40
N TYR A 257 -11.59 17.15 -31.63
CA TYR A 257 -10.80 17.35 -30.43
C TYR A 257 -9.36 17.70 -30.79
N ILE A 258 -9.11 18.98 -31.08
CA ILE A 258 -7.79 19.52 -31.40
C ILE A 258 -7.70 20.99 -30.97
N GLU A 259 -6.49 21.52 -30.76
CA GLU A 259 -6.25 22.92 -30.36
C GLU A 259 -5.78 23.73 -31.57
N ALA A 260 -6.36 24.91 -31.78
CA ALA A 260 -5.88 25.85 -32.78
C ALA A 260 -4.73 26.66 -32.17
N HIS A 261 -3.65 26.85 -32.92
CA HIS A 261 -2.45 27.54 -32.48
C HIS A 261 -2.06 28.59 -33.52
N HIS A 262 -1.84 29.83 -33.10
CA HIS A 262 -1.40 30.90 -34.01
C HIS A 262 0.05 30.66 -34.43
N LEU A 263 0.38 30.86 -35.70
CA LEU A 263 1.77 30.79 -36.17
C LEU A 263 2.61 31.96 -35.65
N VAL A 264 1.98 33.13 -35.51
CA VAL A 264 2.57 34.32 -34.89
C VAL A 264 1.94 34.52 -33.50
N PRO A 265 2.73 34.45 -32.41
CA PRO A 265 2.22 34.59 -31.05
C PRO A 265 1.52 35.94 -30.83
N TYR A 266 0.38 35.95 -30.14
CA TYR A 266 -0.36 37.19 -29.90
C TYR A 266 0.46 38.24 -29.12
N SER A 267 1.42 37.79 -28.30
CA SER A 267 2.33 38.68 -27.56
C SER A 267 3.33 39.45 -28.42
N SER A 268 3.42 39.19 -29.73
CA SER A 268 4.22 40.00 -30.65
C SER A 268 3.47 41.19 -31.24
N TYR A 269 2.15 41.32 -30.99
CA TYR A 269 1.36 42.46 -31.45
C TYR A 269 1.36 43.59 -30.40
N ASN A 270 1.25 44.84 -30.86
CA ASN A 270 1.19 46.00 -29.99
C ASN A 270 -0.06 45.96 -29.10
N GLU A 271 0.09 46.36 -27.83
CA GLU A 271 -1.05 46.51 -26.94
C GLU A 271 -2.00 47.60 -27.48
N ASN A 272 -3.29 47.27 -27.60
CA ASN A 272 -4.42 48.13 -28.06
C ASN A 272 -4.67 48.26 -29.57
N GLU A 273 -3.95 47.53 -30.43
CA GLU A 273 -4.28 47.44 -31.86
C GLU A 273 -5.09 46.16 -32.15
N GLY A 274 -6.23 46.31 -32.82
CA GLY A 274 -6.99 45.16 -33.32
C GLY A 274 -6.26 44.53 -34.51
N VAL A 275 -5.85 43.27 -34.38
CA VAL A 275 -5.17 42.55 -35.45
C VAL A 275 -6.19 41.72 -36.23
N SER A 276 -6.25 41.94 -37.54
CA SER A 276 -7.01 41.07 -38.44
C SER A 276 -6.25 39.77 -38.65
N VAL A 277 -6.91 38.63 -38.47
CA VAL A 277 -6.33 37.29 -38.66
C VAL A 277 -7.24 36.46 -39.56
N THR A 278 -6.62 35.62 -40.38
CA THR A 278 -7.26 34.67 -41.29
C THR A 278 -7.04 33.23 -40.83
N VAL A 279 -7.60 32.24 -41.52
CA VAL A 279 -7.34 30.82 -41.20
C VAL A 279 -5.86 30.45 -41.39
N ASP A 280 -5.17 31.10 -42.32
CA ASP A 280 -3.78 30.81 -42.67
C ASP A 280 -2.78 31.24 -41.59
N ASP A 281 -3.20 32.11 -40.67
CA ASP A 281 -2.43 32.50 -39.49
C ASP A 281 -2.42 31.43 -38.38
N PHE A 282 -3.10 30.30 -38.61
CA PHE A 282 -3.28 29.24 -37.65
C PHE A 282 -2.80 27.88 -38.16
N THR A 283 -2.50 27.03 -37.20
CA THR A 283 -2.33 25.60 -37.38
C THR A 283 -3.15 24.84 -36.33
N VAL A 284 -3.21 23.53 -36.45
CA VAL A 284 -3.89 22.66 -35.48
C VAL A 284 -2.92 21.67 -34.86
N LEU A 285 -2.90 21.63 -33.53
CA LEU A 285 -2.02 20.80 -32.72
C LEU A 285 -2.82 20.01 -31.68
N CYS A 286 -2.33 18.81 -31.34
CA CYS A 286 -2.87 18.08 -30.19
C CYS A 286 -2.47 18.77 -28.88
N PRO A 287 -3.18 18.54 -27.76
CA PRO A 287 -2.88 19.21 -26.48
C PRO A 287 -1.44 19.02 -25.99
N ASN A 288 -0.80 17.91 -26.35
CA ASN A 288 0.58 17.62 -25.97
C ASN A 288 1.58 18.42 -26.84
N CYS A 289 1.42 18.41 -28.17
CA CYS A 289 2.27 19.19 -29.07
C CYS A 289 2.09 20.68 -28.85
N HIS A 290 0.86 21.14 -28.61
CA HIS A 290 0.56 22.54 -28.33
C HIS A 290 1.30 23.02 -27.08
N ARG A 291 1.23 22.27 -25.97
CA ARG A 291 1.99 22.57 -24.75
C ARG A 291 3.51 22.55 -24.98
N MET A 292 4.01 21.65 -25.81
CA MET A 292 5.44 21.54 -26.11
C MET A 292 5.94 22.77 -26.88
N VAL A 293 5.20 23.23 -27.90
CA VAL A 293 5.53 24.44 -28.67
C VAL A 293 5.58 25.66 -27.75
N HIS A 294 4.57 25.84 -26.89
CA HIS A 294 4.54 26.95 -25.92
C HIS A 294 5.68 26.91 -24.91
N LYS A 295 6.06 25.72 -24.43
CA LYS A 295 7.21 25.57 -23.53
C LYS A 295 8.51 25.99 -24.23
N LEU A 296 8.75 25.49 -25.44
CA LEU A 296 9.96 25.78 -26.19
C LEU A 296 10.07 27.25 -26.60
N TYR A 297 8.96 27.91 -26.96
CA TYR A 297 8.94 29.35 -27.25
C TYR A 297 9.31 30.20 -26.04
N LYS A 298 8.80 29.83 -24.85
CA LYS A 298 9.13 30.53 -23.59
C LYS A 298 10.62 30.45 -23.26
N ASP A 299 11.24 29.31 -23.53
CA ASP A 299 12.65 29.06 -23.23
C ASP A 299 13.59 29.66 -24.29
N ASN A 300 13.11 29.90 -25.51
CA ASN A 300 13.93 30.34 -26.65
C ASN A 300 13.26 31.45 -27.48
N LYS A 301 13.17 32.65 -26.91
CA LYS A 301 12.45 33.84 -27.46
C LYS A 301 12.91 34.32 -28.84
N ALA A 302 14.04 33.81 -29.35
CA ALA A 302 14.67 34.28 -30.58
C ALA A 302 14.12 33.62 -31.87
N VAL A 303 13.40 32.49 -31.78
CA VAL A 303 12.87 31.79 -32.96
C VAL A 303 11.46 31.28 -32.67
N PRO A 304 10.41 31.77 -33.35
CA PRO A 304 9.08 31.17 -33.29
C PRO A 304 9.17 29.70 -33.73
N LEU A 305 9.00 28.75 -32.81
CA LEU A 305 8.96 27.35 -33.18
C LEU A 305 7.67 27.07 -33.94
N THR A 306 7.79 26.93 -35.25
CA THR A 306 6.68 26.49 -36.09
C THR A 306 6.39 25.00 -35.86
N PRO A 307 5.16 24.53 -36.11
CA PRO A 307 4.81 23.11 -36.12
C PRO A 307 5.77 22.24 -36.93
N GLU A 308 6.33 22.77 -38.01
CA GLU A 308 7.32 22.14 -38.87
C GLU A 308 8.64 21.91 -38.14
N LEU A 309 9.10 22.88 -37.34
CA LEU A 309 10.29 22.73 -36.50
C LEU A 309 10.09 21.67 -35.41
N LEU A 310 8.90 21.61 -34.80
CA LEU A 310 8.57 20.56 -33.82
C LEU A 310 8.55 19.18 -34.49
N LYS A 311 7.94 19.08 -35.67
CA LYS A 311 7.91 17.86 -36.48
C LYS A 311 9.33 17.39 -36.83
N ASN A 312 10.19 18.28 -37.30
CA ASN A 312 11.57 17.96 -37.68
C ASN A 312 12.42 17.52 -36.47
N ASN A 313 12.26 18.17 -35.31
CA ASN A 313 12.96 17.78 -34.08
C ASN A 313 12.44 16.47 -33.47
N MET A 314 11.16 16.14 -33.65
CA MET A 314 10.62 14.83 -33.28
C MET A 314 11.22 13.69 -34.12
N HIS A 315 11.52 13.93 -35.39
CA HIS A 315 12.20 12.96 -36.26
C HIS A 315 13.69 12.82 -35.95
N ALA A 316 14.38 13.91 -35.57
CA ALA A 316 15.80 13.86 -35.18
C ALA A 316 16.03 12.91 -33.98
N GLY A 317 15.17 12.94 -32.96
CA GLY A 317 15.24 12.01 -31.82
C GLY A 317 14.94 10.54 -32.18
N ALA A 318 14.16 10.29 -33.25
CA ALA A 318 13.90 8.94 -33.75
C ALA A 318 15.06 8.40 -34.60
N LEU A 319 15.70 9.27 -35.39
CA LEU A 319 16.94 8.97 -36.13
C LEU A 319 18.12 8.70 -35.18
N ASP A 320 18.22 9.44 -34.08
CA ASP A 320 19.25 9.21 -33.06
C ASP A 320 19.05 7.86 -32.32
N LYS A 321 17.78 7.47 -32.10
CA LYS A 321 17.41 6.13 -31.61
C LYS A 321 17.72 5.02 -32.61
N LEU A 322 17.40 5.21 -33.89
CA LEU A 322 17.72 4.25 -34.96
C LEU A 322 19.23 4.13 -35.14
N ASN A 323 19.99 5.24 -35.15
CA ASN A 323 21.44 5.24 -35.25
C ASN A 323 22.11 4.54 -34.07
N ARG A 324 21.59 4.69 -32.85
CA ARG A 324 22.03 3.91 -31.66
C ARG A 324 21.72 2.42 -31.77
N ILE A 325 20.59 2.05 -32.38
CA ILE A 325 20.23 0.65 -32.65
C ILE A 325 21.17 0.07 -33.73
N PHE A 326 21.43 0.80 -34.82
CA PHE A 326 22.33 0.36 -35.90
C PHE A 326 23.82 0.31 -35.49
N THR A 327 24.29 1.21 -34.61
CA THR A 327 25.65 1.13 -34.05
C THR A 327 25.82 -0.05 -33.10
N ASN A 328 24.78 -0.47 -32.38
CA ASN A 328 24.80 -1.68 -31.56
C ASN A 328 24.75 -2.97 -32.40
N PHE A 329 24.09 -2.96 -33.57
CA PHE A 329 24.11 -4.11 -34.50
C PHE A 329 25.47 -4.29 -35.20
N LYS A 330 26.23 -3.22 -35.45
CA LYS A 330 27.60 -3.32 -35.99
C LYS A 330 28.66 -3.81 -34.99
N LYS A 331 28.33 -3.90 -33.70
CA LYS A 331 29.22 -4.47 -32.67
C LYS A 331 28.97 -5.96 -32.38
N ILE A 332 28.00 -6.58 -33.07
CA ILE A 332 27.68 -8.01 -32.98
C ILE A 332 27.70 -8.58 -34.39
N LYS A 333 28.85 -8.53 -35.05
CA LYS A 333 29.25 -9.43 -36.13
C LYS A 333 30.75 -9.26 -36.38
N VAL A 334 31.47 -10.33 -36.05
CA VAL A 334 32.91 -10.59 -36.09
C VAL A 334 33.71 -9.95 -34.98
#